data_AF-A0A1M5SAI3-F1
#
_entry.id   AF-A0A1M5SAI3-F1
#
_cell.length_a   1.000
_cell.length_b   1.000
_cell.length_c   1.000
_cell.angle_alpha   90.00
_cell.angle_beta   90.00
_cell.angle_gamma   90.00
#
_symmetry.space_group_name_H-M   'P 1'
#
loop_
_entity.id
_entity.type
_entity.pdbx_description
1 polymer ?
#
loop_
_entity_poly.entity_id
_entity_poly.type
_entity_poly.pdbx_seq_one_letter_code
_entity_poly.pdbx_strand_id
1 'polypeptide(L)'
;MTVEQKPEFLHALPIGLIREQRMLLEAVGYAADMLELAVSRLEQNVTSFVKRAPRHLDISVLERRALFLDVWAAVDQAHNLGTFLRGAAQQEVVDHPVLRDYRASAENARLARNKMDHLAGNLRNLANREQATLPLYGAFKFFWIDKVEEGRVTGGHITIFGAGAYHHGSSKLTIPDVRGRELDARVGLFSLEAFGIEVDLSELATKSARVRSFLNSEFAEHTRRGIAAAARKRGEDPDAAIEQVPGPMSFDQPLGFGPDEPDSHLPG
;
A
#
# COMPACT_ATOMS: atom_id res chain seq x y z
N MET A 1 32.35 11.59 8.83
CA MET A 1 31.23 12.56 8.98
C MET A 1 29.98 11.88 8.47
N THR A 2 29.10 11.44 9.36
CA THR A 2 27.75 11.01 9.01
C THR A 2 26.91 12.27 8.82
N VAL A 3 26.39 12.48 7.61
CA VAL A 3 25.39 13.53 7.38
C VAL A 3 24.14 13.06 8.11
N GLU A 4 23.76 13.78 9.17
CA GLU A 4 22.52 13.54 9.89
C GLU A 4 21.35 13.84 8.92
N GLN A 5 20.74 12.79 8.40
CA GLN A 5 19.56 12.93 7.54
C GLN A 5 18.39 13.36 8.42
N LYS A 6 17.87 14.56 8.14
CA LYS A 6 16.63 15.02 8.80
C LYS A 6 15.49 14.06 8.46
N PRO A 7 14.66 13.68 9.44
CA PRO A 7 13.52 12.82 9.18
C PRO A 7 12.53 13.51 8.25
N GLU A 8 11.90 12.72 7.38
CA GLU A 8 10.84 13.18 6.50
C GLU A 8 9.65 13.72 7.30
N PHE A 9 8.92 14.70 6.75
CA PHE A 9 7.84 15.40 7.44
C PHE A 9 6.76 14.46 8.00
N LEU A 10 6.31 13.47 7.21
CA LEU A 10 5.29 12.51 7.65
C LEU A 10 5.74 11.61 8.81
N HIS A 11 7.05 11.50 9.05
CA HIS A 11 7.63 10.72 10.14
C HIS A 11 8.05 11.57 11.35
N ALA A 12 7.95 12.90 11.22
CA ALA A 12 8.40 13.86 12.21
C ALA A 12 7.49 15.09 12.15
N LEU A 13 6.23 14.91 12.57
CA LEU A 13 5.20 15.94 12.46
C LEU A 13 5.41 17.06 13.50
N PRO A 14 5.22 18.34 13.11
CA PRO A 14 5.34 19.49 14.02
C PRO A 14 4.41 19.45 15.22
N ILE A 15 4.90 19.86 16.40
CA ILE A 15 4.13 19.92 17.66
C ILE A 15 2.87 20.79 17.52
N GLY A 16 2.95 21.88 16.76
CA GLY A 16 1.86 22.83 16.59
C GLY A 16 0.65 22.35 15.78
N LEU A 17 0.67 21.11 15.25
CA LEU A 17 -0.51 20.48 14.65
C LEU A 17 -1.53 20.10 15.72
N ILE A 18 -2.82 20.35 15.46
CA ILE A 18 -3.87 19.83 16.34
C ILE A 18 -3.92 18.30 16.24
N ARG A 19 -4.36 17.67 17.34
CA ARG A 19 -4.35 16.20 17.48
C ARG A 19 -4.97 15.46 16.30
N GLU A 20 -6.12 15.93 15.80
CA GLU A 20 -6.82 15.31 14.67
C GLU A 20 -5.99 15.35 13.38
N GLN A 21 -5.42 16.52 13.03
CA GLN A 21 -4.55 16.66 11.86
C GLN A 21 -3.32 15.76 11.96
N ARG A 22 -2.71 15.69 13.16
CA ARG A 22 -1.56 14.83 13.42
C ARG A 22 -1.90 13.35 13.19
N MET A 23 -2.95 12.84 13.84
CA MET A 23 -3.37 11.44 13.69
C MET A 23 -3.66 11.08 12.23
N LEU A 24 -4.24 12.03 11.49
CA LEU A 24 -4.60 11.83 10.10
C LEU A 24 -3.39 11.82 9.17
N LEU A 25 -2.41 12.70 9.40
CA LEU A 25 -1.14 12.69 8.65
C LEU A 25 -0.29 11.46 8.99
N GLU A 26 -0.30 11.00 10.24
CA GLU A 26 0.32 9.73 10.65
C GLU A 26 -0.32 8.55 9.91
N ALA A 27 -1.65 8.50 9.83
CA ALA A 27 -2.37 7.47 9.10
C ALA A 27 -2.07 7.50 7.59
N VAL A 28 -1.92 8.69 7.01
CA VAL A 28 -1.51 8.87 5.61
C VAL A 28 -0.10 8.32 5.38
N GLY A 29 0.87 8.71 6.22
CA GLY A 29 2.25 8.20 6.13
C GLY A 29 2.30 6.68 6.25
N TYR A 30 1.65 6.14 7.28
CA TYR A 30 1.61 4.70 7.52
C TYR A 30 0.98 3.93 6.36
N ALA A 31 -0.15 4.38 5.82
CA ALA A 31 -0.80 3.70 4.69
C ALA A 31 0.06 3.75 3.42
N ALA A 32 0.76 4.86 3.18
CA ALA A 32 1.69 4.98 2.06
C ALA A 32 2.87 4.01 2.17
N ASP A 33 3.48 3.92 3.35
CA ASP A 33 4.61 3.02 3.60
C ASP A 33 4.21 1.55 3.51
N MET A 34 3.05 1.20 4.06
CA MET A 34 2.55 -0.18 4.02
C MET A 34 2.17 -0.61 2.60
N LEU A 35 1.65 0.31 1.78
CA LEU A 35 1.42 0.07 0.34
C LEU A 35 2.75 -0.19 -0.39
N GLU A 36 3.76 0.68 -0.18
CA GLU A 36 5.08 0.52 -0.80
C GLU A 36 5.74 -0.79 -0.35
N LEU A 37 5.69 -1.11 0.94
CA LEU A 37 6.22 -2.35 1.49
C LEU A 37 5.56 -3.58 0.87
N ALA A 38 4.22 -3.58 0.74
CA ALA A 38 3.49 -4.69 0.14
C ALA A 38 3.91 -4.91 -1.33
N VAL A 39 4.01 -3.84 -2.13
CA VAL A 39 4.45 -3.95 -3.54
C VAL A 39 5.93 -4.32 -3.66
N SER A 40 6.80 -3.78 -2.81
CA SER A 40 8.21 -4.18 -2.76
C SER A 40 8.37 -5.66 -2.42
N ARG A 41 7.56 -6.19 -1.50
CA ARG A 41 7.58 -7.62 -1.18
C ARG A 41 7.09 -8.49 -2.34
N LEU A 42 6.09 -8.03 -3.10
CA LEU A 42 5.69 -8.69 -4.35
C LEU A 42 6.85 -8.74 -5.34
N GLU A 43 7.54 -7.61 -5.55
CA GLU A 43 8.68 -7.53 -6.45
C GLU A 43 9.81 -8.48 -6.03
N GLN A 44 10.18 -8.48 -4.74
CA GLN A 44 11.23 -9.34 -4.20
C GLN A 44 10.88 -10.82 -4.34
N ASN A 45 9.66 -11.21 -3.95
CA ASN A 45 9.19 -12.59 -4.03
C ASN A 45 9.12 -13.09 -5.48
N VAL A 46 8.50 -12.31 -6.37
CA VAL A 46 8.38 -12.66 -7.78
C VAL A 46 9.76 -12.72 -8.45
N THR A 47 10.64 -11.77 -8.17
CA THR A 47 12.03 -11.80 -8.66
C THR A 47 12.75 -13.07 -8.23
N SER A 48 12.57 -13.49 -6.96
CA SER A 48 13.13 -14.73 -6.45
C SER A 48 12.60 -15.94 -7.24
N PHE A 49 11.29 -16.03 -7.48
CA PHE A 49 10.69 -17.14 -8.23
C PHE A 49 11.17 -17.21 -9.68
N VAL A 50 11.22 -16.07 -10.37
CA VAL A 50 11.72 -15.97 -11.76
C VAL A 50 13.19 -16.40 -11.85
N LYS A 51 14.01 -16.05 -10.86
CA LYS A 51 15.42 -16.50 -10.81
C LYS A 51 15.55 -18.02 -10.62
N ARG A 52 14.68 -18.64 -9.82
CA ARG A 52 14.72 -20.09 -9.58
C ARG A 52 14.27 -20.91 -10.79
N ALA A 53 13.22 -20.46 -11.49
CA ALA A 53 12.58 -21.25 -12.53
C ALA A 53 12.04 -20.38 -13.69
N PRO A 54 12.92 -19.89 -14.58
CA PRO A 54 12.55 -18.91 -15.60
C PRO A 54 11.57 -19.45 -16.65
N ARG A 55 11.51 -20.76 -16.92
CA ARG A 55 10.61 -21.30 -17.98
C ARG A 55 9.26 -21.78 -17.46
N HIS A 56 9.22 -22.21 -16.21
CA HIS A 56 8.02 -22.73 -15.55
C HIS A 56 8.07 -22.27 -14.10
N LEU A 57 7.35 -21.20 -13.78
CA LEU A 57 7.28 -20.69 -12.41
C LEU A 57 6.60 -21.73 -11.51
N ASP A 58 7.42 -22.62 -10.96
CA ASP A 58 7.00 -23.57 -9.95
C ASP A 58 7.03 -22.87 -8.59
N ILE A 59 5.86 -22.40 -8.18
CA ILE A 59 5.64 -21.79 -6.88
C ILE A 59 4.76 -22.72 -6.04
N SER A 60 5.18 -22.94 -4.81
CA SER A 60 4.41 -23.70 -3.83
C SER A 60 3.09 -23.00 -3.49
N VAL A 61 2.15 -23.76 -2.94
CA VAL A 61 0.87 -23.22 -2.45
C VAL A 61 1.09 -22.13 -1.39
N LEU A 62 2.10 -22.30 -0.51
CA LEU A 62 2.41 -21.33 0.53
C LEU A 62 2.95 -20.02 -0.06
N GLU A 63 3.88 -20.10 -1.01
CA GLU A 63 4.41 -18.93 -1.73
C GLU A 63 3.29 -18.19 -2.46
N ARG A 64 2.37 -18.92 -3.10
CA ARG A 64 1.20 -18.31 -3.75
C ARG A 64 0.30 -17.59 -2.75
N ARG A 65 0.03 -18.18 -1.57
CA ARG A 65 -0.76 -17.52 -0.52
C ARG A 65 -0.07 -16.28 0.02
N ALA A 66 1.26 -16.30 0.16
CA ALA A 66 2.03 -15.13 0.57
C ALA A 66 1.91 -13.99 -0.45
N LEU A 67 1.97 -14.29 -1.76
CA LEU A 67 1.71 -13.28 -2.80
C LEU A 67 0.31 -12.68 -2.66
N PHE A 68 -0.72 -13.49 -2.44
CA PHE A 68 -2.08 -12.97 -2.28
C PHE A 68 -2.29 -12.15 -1.01
N LEU A 69 -1.56 -12.46 0.07
CA LEU A 69 -1.53 -11.63 1.27
C LEU A 69 -1.00 -10.23 0.95
N ASP A 70 0.14 -10.16 0.24
CA ASP A 70 0.77 -8.89 -0.13
C ASP A 70 -0.08 -8.10 -1.16
N VAL A 71 -0.72 -8.79 -2.12
CA VAL A 71 -1.67 -8.18 -3.07
C VAL A 71 -2.85 -7.52 -2.36
N TRP A 72 -3.52 -8.25 -1.46
CA TRP A 72 -4.68 -7.69 -0.76
C TRP A 72 -4.29 -6.63 0.27
N ALA A 73 -3.11 -6.74 0.88
CA ALA A 73 -2.55 -5.67 1.70
C ALA A 73 -2.35 -4.39 0.87
N ALA A 74 -1.78 -4.48 -0.34
CA ALA A 74 -1.64 -3.32 -1.22
C ALA A 74 -3.00 -2.70 -1.58
N VAL A 75 -4.01 -3.51 -1.91
CA VAL A 75 -5.38 -3.01 -2.19
C VAL A 75 -5.98 -2.27 -1.00
N ASP A 76 -5.87 -2.85 0.21
CA ASP A 76 -6.41 -2.25 1.43
C ASP A 76 -5.71 -0.93 1.77
N GLN A 77 -4.37 -0.91 1.74
CA GLN A 77 -3.60 0.29 2.04
C GLN A 77 -3.80 1.38 1.00
N ALA A 78 -3.98 1.02 -0.28
CA ALA A 78 -4.33 1.99 -1.32
C ALA A 78 -5.70 2.64 -1.08
N HIS A 79 -6.69 1.83 -0.68
CA HIS A 79 -8.01 2.32 -0.30
C HIS A 79 -7.93 3.24 0.93
N ASN A 80 -7.20 2.84 1.97
CA ASN A 80 -7.05 3.61 3.21
C ASN A 80 -6.36 4.94 2.96
N LEU A 81 -5.25 4.94 2.22
CA LEU A 81 -4.55 6.17 1.81
C LEU A 81 -5.50 7.11 1.06
N GLY A 82 -6.24 6.60 0.08
CA GLY A 82 -7.24 7.40 -0.65
C GLY A 82 -8.35 7.97 0.24
N THR A 83 -8.73 7.26 1.30
CA THR A 83 -9.72 7.70 2.30
C THR A 83 -9.16 8.76 3.23
N PHE A 84 -7.96 8.56 3.76
CA PHE A 84 -7.32 9.53 4.65
C PHE A 84 -6.97 10.82 3.92
N LEU A 85 -6.54 10.76 2.67
CA LEU A 85 -6.30 11.96 1.85
C LEU A 85 -7.55 12.81 1.62
N ARG A 86 -8.76 12.22 1.67
CA ARG A 86 -10.02 12.98 1.63
C ARG A 86 -10.29 13.71 2.94
N GLY A 87 -9.90 13.13 4.07
CA GLY A 87 -10.04 13.77 5.39
C GLY A 87 -8.94 14.79 5.68
N ALA A 88 -7.70 14.50 5.27
CA ALA A 88 -6.50 15.27 5.62
C ALA A 88 -6.48 16.65 4.98
N ALA A 89 -7.07 16.73 3.79
CA ALA A 89 -7.08 17.95 3.03
C ALA A 89 -8.19 18.87 3.57
N GLN A 90 -7.80 19.87 4.36
CA GLN A 90 -8.59 21.09 4.52
C GLN A 90 -8.81 21.71 3.13
N GLN A 91 -9.98 22.33 2.91
CA GLN A 91 -10.58 22.56 1.58
C GLN A 91 -9.66 23.16 0.49
N GLU A 92 -8.61 23.90 0.83
CA GLU A 92 -7.68 24.51 -0.14
C GLU A 92 -6.58 23.56 -0.66
N VAL A 93 -6.21 22.50 0.08
CA VAL A 93 -5.18 21.52 -0.34
C VAL A 93 -5.80 20.34 -1.11
N VAL A 94 -7.14 20.16 -1.01
CA VAL A 94 -7.87 18.99 -1.55
C VAL A 94 -7.70 18.82 -3.06
N ASP A 95 -7.58 19.93 -3.80
CA ASP A 95 -7.59 19.91 -5.27
C ASP A 95 -6.18 19.87 -5.90
N HIS A 96 -5.15 19.56 -5.11
CA HIS A 96 -3.82 19.40 -5.68
C HIS A 96 -3.80 18.27 -6.73
N PRO A 97 -3.23 18.48 -7.94
CA PRO A 97 -3.25 17.50 -9.02
C PRO A 97 -2.73 16.11 -8.62
N VAL A 98 -1.67 16.05 -7.81
CA VAL A 98 -1.08 14.79 -7.33
C VAL A 98 -2.08 14.00 -6.48
N LEU A 99 -2.81 14.66 -5.59
CA LEU A 99 -3.79 13.99 -4.73
C LEU A 99 -5.01 13.52 -5.53
N ARG A 100 -5.46 14.32 -6.49
CA ARG A 100 -6.57 13.96 -7.39
C ARG A 100 -6.23 12.78 -8.27
N ASP A 101 -5.02 12.77 -8.85
CA ASP A 101 -4.53 11.69 -9.70
C ASP A 101 -4.42 10.37 -8.91
N TYR A 102 -3.89 10.41 -7.68
CA TYR A 102 -3.86 9.24 -6.81
C TYR A 102 -5.28 8.72 -6.48
N ARG A 103 -6.19 9.61 -6.07
CA ARG A 103 -7.57 9.23 -5.72
C ARG A 103 -8.30 8.58 -6.89
N ALA A 104 -8.06 9.05 -8.12
CA ALA A 104 -8.63 8.46 -9.32
C ALA A 104 -8.14 7.01 -9.52
N SER A 105 -6.84 6.76 -9.39
CA SER A 105 -6.29 5.39 -9.49
C SER A 105 -6.70 4.47 -8.34
N ALA A 106 -6.88 5.02 -7.13
CA ALA A 106 -7.31 4.25 -5.95
C ALA A 106 -8.78 3.83 -5.98
N GLU A 107 -9.57 4.30 -6.97
CA GLU A 107 -10.99 3.99 -7.05
C GLU A 107 -11.25 2.50 -7.28
N ASN A 108 -10.47 1.85 -8.16
CA ASN A 108 -10.61 0.42 -8.39
C ASN A 108 -10.23 -0.40 -7.15
N ALA A 109 -9.21 0.02 -6.40
CA ALA A 109 -8.85 -0.60 -5.13
C ALA A 109 -9.99 -0.48 -4.10
N ARG A 110 -10.61 0.70 -3.99
CA ARG A 110 -11.79 0.92 -3.13
C ARG A 110 -12.95 -0.01 -3.53
N LEU A 111 -13.27 -0.09 -4.81
CA LEU A 111 -14.37 -0.93 -5.30
C LEU A 111 -14.09 -2.42 -5.03
N ALA A 112 -12.86 -2.88 -5.28
CA ALA A 112 -12.45 -4.26 -5.03
C ALA A 112 -12.51 -4.61 -3.54
N ARG A 113 -11.98 -3.75 -2.66
CA ARG A 113 -12.05 -3.88 -1.20
C ARG A 113 -13.49 -3.95 -0.70
N ASN A 114 -14.36 -3.06 -1.16
CA ASN A 114 -15.76 -3.07 -0.77
C ASN A 114 -16.49 -4.37 -1.20
N LYS A 115 -16.16 -4.92 -2.37
CA LYS A 115 -16.71 -6.22 -2.80
C LYS A 115 -16.21 -7.36 -1.94
N MET A 116 -14.94 -7.32 -1.52
CA MET A 116 -14.35 -8.30 -0.61
C MET A 116 -15.00 -8.25 0.78
N ASP A 117 -15.17 -7.07 1.37
CA ASP A 117 -15.80 -6.91 2.70
C ASP A 117 -17.25 -7.40 2.72
N HIS A 118 -17.94 -7.30 1.59
CA HIS A 118 -19.32 -7.77 1.43
C HIS A 118 -19.42 -9.13 0.73
N LEU A 119 -18.34 -9.91 0.70
CA LEU A 119 -18.29 -11.19 -0.02
C LEU A 119 -19.34 -12.18 0.48
N ALA A 120 -19.50 -12.31 1.79
CA ALA A 120 -20.47 -13.22 2.40
C ALA A 120 -21.91 -12.95 1.93
N GLY A 121 -22.31 -11.67 1.89
CA GLY A 121 -23.63 -11.25 1.40
C GLY A 121 -23.81 -11.43 -0.11
N ASN A 122 -22.72 -11.44 -0.88
CA ASN A 122 -22.73 -11.57 -2.33
C ASN A 122 -22.49 -12.99 -2.85
N LEU A 123 -22.13 -13.95 -1.98
CA LEU A 123 -21.68 -15.28 -2.39
C LEU A 123 -22.75 -16.02 -3.20
N ARG A 124 -24.01 -15.95 -2.80
CA ARG A 124 -25.13 -16.55 -3.55
C ARG A 124 -25.27 -15.95 -4.95
N ASN A 125 -25.14 -14.63 -5.07
CA ASN A 125 -25.21 -13.95 -6.36
C ASN A 125 -24.04 -14.33 -7.25
N LEU A 126 -22.83 -14.49 -6.68
CA LEU A 126 -21.65 -14.94 -7.40
C LEU A 126 -21.78 -16.39 -7.88
N ALA A 127 -22.26 -17.29 -7.02
CA ALA A 127 -22.47 -18.70 -7.35
C ALA A 127 -23.50 -18.92 -8.48
N ASN A 128 -24.46 -18.00 -8.61
CA ASN A 128 -25.50 -18.06 -9.63
C ASN A 128 -25.14 -17.32 -10.94
N ARG A 129 -23.94 -16.76 -11.07
CA ARG A 129 -23.52 -16.12 -12.33
C ARG A 129 -23.24 -17.19 -13.38
N GLU A 130 -23.90 -17.07 -14.53
CA GLU A 130 -23.70 -17.97 -15.68
C GLU A 130 -22.37 -17.72 -16.42
N GLN A 131 -21.73 -16.58 -16.19
CA GLN A 131 -20.46 -16.20 -16.81
C GLN A 131 -19.28 -16.78 -16.05
N ALA A 132 -18.19 -17.04 -16.78
CA ALA A 132 -16.94 -17.49 -16.19
C ALA A 132 -16.47 -16.52 -15.09
N THR A 133 -16.27 -17.05 -13.89
CA THR A 133 -15.84 -16.26 -12.75
C THR A 133 -14.38 -16.57 -12.43
N LEU A 134 -13.61 -15.49 -12.28
CA LEU A 134 -12.29 -15.56 -11.64
C LEU A 134 -12.37 -16.23 -10.27
N PRO A 135 -11.25 -16.73 -9.74
CA PRO A 135 -11.20 -17.21 -8.37
C PRO A 135 -11.76 -16.16 -7.40
N LEU A 136 -12.37 -16.61 -6.30
CA LEU A 136 -13.09 -15.74 -5.36
C LEU A 136 -12.26 -14.56 -4.85
N TYR A 137 -10.97 -14.80 -4.60
CA TYR A 137 -9.99 -13.80 -4.13
C TYR A 137 -9.17 -13.17 -5.28
N GLY A 138 -9.59 -13.40 -6.53
CA GLY A 138 -9.03 -12.82 -7.73
C GLY A 138 -7.89 -13.61 -8.38
N ALA A 139 -7.35 -13.00 -9.44
CA ALA A 139 -6.17 -13.44 -10.16
C ALA A 139 -5.10 -12.34 -10.12
N PHE A 140 -3.94 -12.68 -9.57
CA PHE A 140 -2.76 -11.82 -9.55
C PHE A 140 -1.99 -12.00 -10.86
N LYS A 141 -1.61 -10.88 -11.49
CA LYS A 141 -0.87 -10.86 -12.75
C LYS A 141 0.39 -10.03 -12.61
N PHE A 142 1.42 -10.41 -13.34
CA PHE A 142 2.64 -9.63 -13.47
C PHE A 142 3.35 -9.94 -14.78
N PHE A 143 4.18 -9.00 -15.21
CA PHE A 143 5.10 -9.15 -16.31
C PHE A 143 6.52 -9.37 -15.78
N TRP A 144 7.30 -10.20 -16.46
CA TRP A 144 8.73 -10.30 -16.19
C TRP A 144 9.55 -10.44 -17.48
N ILE A 145 10.72 -9.82 -17.47
CA ILE A 145 11.63 -9.72 -18.61
C ILE A 145 12.48 -10.99 -18.72
N ASP A 146 12.37 -11.64 -19.87
CA ASP A 146 13.15 -12.82 -20.24
C ASP A 146 14.41 -12.43 -21.01
N LYS A 147 14.26 -11.51 -21.96
CA LYS A 147 15.32 -11.16 -22.91
C LYS A 147 15.51 -9.64 -23.01
N VAL A 148 16.77 -9.23 -22.94
CA VAL A 148 17.23 -7.86 -23.17
C VAL A 148 18.35 -7.89 -24.21
N GLU A 149 18.23 -7.11 -25.28
CA GLU A 149 19.22 -6.97 -26.35
C GLU A 149 19.53 -5.48 -26.56
N GLU A 150 20.81 -5.11 -26.55
CA GLU A 150 21.26 -3.71 -26.73
C GLU A 150 20.56 -2.71 -25.79
N GLY A 151 20.30 -3.14 -24.54
CA GLY A 151 19.60 -2.32 -23.54
C GLY A 151 18.09 -2.19 -23.75
N ARG A 152 17.50 -2.93 -24.70
CA ARG A 152 16.06 -2.95 -24.97
C ARG A 152 15.44 -4.29 -24.59
N VAL A 153 14.26 -4.25 -23.99
CA VAL A 153 13.46 -5.45 -23.70
C VAL A 153 12.95 -6.04 -25.02
N THR A 154 13.42 -7.25 -25.39
CA THR A 154 13.00 -7.94 -26.62
C THR A 154 12.17 -9.19 -26.36
N GLY A 155 11.97 -9.58 -25.10
CA GLY A 155 11.09 -10.67 -24.72
C GLY A 155 10.76 -10.69 -23.24
N GLY A 156 9.58 -11.20 -22.92
CA GLY A 156 9.11 -11.38 -21.54
C GLY A 156 7.84 -12.20 -21.49
N HIS A 157 7.38 -12.47 -20.28
CA HIS A 157 6.24 -13.34 -20.01
C HIS A 157 5.23 -12.63 -19.12
N ILE A 158 3.96 -12.91 -19.36
CA ILE A 158 2.87 -12.51 -18.48
C ILE A 158 2.45 -13.75 -17.71
N THR A 159 2.57 -13.69 -16.39
CA THR A 159 2.19 -14.77 -15.50
C THR A 159 0.94 -14.40 -14.74
N ILE A 160 0.03 -15.37 -14.62
CA ILE A 160 -1.25 -15.19 -13.91
C ILE A 160 -1.39 -16.31 -12.88
N PHE A 161 -1.52 -15.92 -11.61
CA PHE A 161 -1.83 -16.82 -10.52
C PHE A 161 -3.24 -16.57 -10.02
N GLY A 162 -4.09 -17.59 -10.09
CA GLY A 162 -5.39 -17.58 -9.41
C GLY A 162 -5.23 -17.88 -7.92
N ALA A 163 -6.02 -17.21 -7.08
CA ALA A 163 -6.07 -17.48 -5.63
C ALA A 163 -6.72 -18.84 -5.28
N GLY A 164 -7.33 -19.49 -6.27
CA GLY A 164 -8.08 -20.73 -6.13
C GLY A 164 -8.43 -21.29 -7.50
N ALA A 165 -9.48 -22.11 -7.55
CA ALA A 165 -9.97 -22.68 -8.80
C ALA A 165 -10.67 -21.60 -9.67
N TYR A 166 -10.52 -21.73 -10.98
CA TYR A 166 -11.36 -21.02 -11.94
C TYR A 166 -12.71 -21.76 -12.03
N HIS A 167 -13.81 -21.06 -11.81
CA HIS A 167 -15.14 -21.66 -11.78
C HIS A 167 -15.86 -21.40 -13.11
N HIS A 168 -16.19 -22.48 -13.82
CA HIS A 168 -16.97 -22.58 -15.07
C HIS A 168 -16.52 -21.71 -16.27
N GLY A 169 -16.52 -22.29 -17.47
CA GLY A 169 -16.30 -21.56 -18.74
C GLY A 169 -14.88 -21.01 -18.98
N SER A 170 -14.66 -20.43 -20.16
CA SER A 170 -13.43 -19.72 -20.50
C SER A 170 -13.42 -18.34 -19.83
N SER A 171 -12.69 -18.19 -18.73
CA SER A 171 -12.45 -16.88 -18.12
C SER A 171 -11.64 -16.01 -19.09
N LYS A 172 -12.18 -14.85 -19.48
CA LYS A 172 -11.42 -13.85 -20.24
C LYS A 172 -10.56 -13.07 -19.25
N LEU A 173 -9.29 -13.45 -19.13
CA LEU A 173 -8.31 -12.68 -18.37
C LEU A 173 -7.82 -11.52 -19.24
N THR A 174 -7.85 -10.30 -18.71
CA THR A 174 -7.21 -9.17 -19.38
C THR A 174 -5.70 -9.35 -19.32
N ILE A 175 -5.05 -9.29 -20.48
CA ILE A 175 -3.59 -9.30 -20.57
C ILE A 175 -3.13 -7.83 -20.46
N PRO A 176 -2.27 -7.48 -19.48
CA PRO A 176 -1.76 -6.12 -19.36
C PRO A 176 -1.08 -5.68 -20.66
N ASP A 177 -1.42 -4.48 -21.16
CA ASP A 177 -0.70 -3.91 -22.30
C ASP A 177 0.66 -3.38 -21.81
N VAL A 178 1.71 -4.10 -22.19
CA VAL A 178 3.09 -3.80 -21.82
C VAL A 178 3.75 -2.81 -22.78
N ARG A 179 3.12 -2.48 -23.91
CA ARG A 179 3.72 -1.64 -24.95
C ARG A 179 3.81 -0.19 -24.50
N GLY A 180 5.00 0.39 -24.62
CA GLY A 180 5.25 1.79 -24.27
C GLY A 180 5.26 2.06 -22.76
N ARG A 181 5.19 1.04 -21.92
CA ARG A 181 5.41 1.18 -20.48
C ARG A 181 6.91 1.06 -20.18
N GLU A 182 7.42 1.94 -19.33
CA GLU A 182 8.76 1.81 -18.78
C GLU A 182 8.77 0.68 -17.73
N LEU A 183 9.82 -0.14 -17.78
CA LEU A 183 10.04 -1.23 -16.82
C LEU A 183 11.34 -0.95 -16.09
N ASP A 184 11.24 -0.38 -14.90
CA ASP A 184 12.39 -0.04 -14.06
C ASP A 184 13.06 -1.27 -13.44
N ALA A 185 12.35 -2.40 -13.42
CA ALA A 185 12.77 -3.65 -12.81
C ALA A 185 12.54 -4.84 -13.76
N ARG A 186 13.23 -5.95 -13.47
CA ARG A 186 13.09 -7.21 -14.22
C ARG A 186 11.69 -7.82 -14.12
N VAL A 187 10.94 -7.45 -13.08
CA VAL A 187 9.55 -7.87 -12.84
C VAL A 187 8.72 -6.62 -12.55
N GLY A 188 7.46 -6.59 -12.96
CA GLY A 188 6.61 -5.43 -12.74
C GLY A 188 5.22 -5.59 -13.33
N LEU A 189 4.52 -4.47 -13.49
CA LEU A 189 3.13 -4.42 -13.97
C LEU A 189 2.21 -5.31 -13.12
N PHE A 190 2.37 -5.21 -11.80
CA PHE A 190 1.60 -5.96 -10.83
C PHE A 190 0.15 -5.50 -10.88
N SER A 191 -0.77 -6.44 -11.09
CA SER A 191 -2.19 -6.16 -11.10
C SER A 191 -3.01 -7.28 -10.46
N LEU A 192 -4.13 -6.90 -9.87
CA LEU A 192 -5.15 -7.82 -9.37
C LEU A 192 -6.40 -7.67 -10.22
N GLU A 193 -6.91 -8.77 -10.76
CA GLU A 193 -8.26 -8.82 -11.30
C GLU A 193 -9.17 -9.59 -10.33
N ALA A 194 -10.16 -8.90 -9.76
CA ALA A 194 -11.11 -9.47 -8.81
C ALA A 194 -12.49 -8.84 -9.00
N PHE A 195 -13.55 -9.64 -8.94
CA PHE A 195 -14.94 -9.16 -9.07
C PHE A 195 -15.24 -8.36 -10.35
N GLY A 196 -14.49 -8.59 -11.43
CA GLY A 196 -14.57 -7.82 -12.68
C GLY A 196 -13.92 -6.43 -12.61
N ILE A 197 -13.09 -6.20 -11.60
CA ILE A 197 -12.35 -4.96 -11.37
C ILE A 197 -10.86 -5.29 -11.50
N GLU A 198 -10.13 -4.49 -12.28
CA GLU A 198 -8.68 -4.56 -12.38
C GLU A 198 -8.05 -3.44 -11.56
N VAL A 199 -7.11 -3.80 -10.68
CA VAL A 199 -6.37 -2.88 -9.83
C VAL A 199 -4.90 -2.93 -10.24
N ASP A 200 -4.37 -1.83 -10.78
CA ASP A 200 -2.94 -1.69 -11.14
C ASP A 200 -2.14 -1.33 -9.87
N LEU A 201 -1.52 -2.33 -9.25
CA LEU A 201 -0.79 -2.19 -7.99
C LEU A 201 0.52 -1.43 -8.20
N SER A 202 1.16 -1.62 -9.36
CA SER A 202 2.37 -0.87 -9.73
C SER A 202 2.07 0.63 -9.86
N GLU A 203 1.00 1.00 -10.57
CA GLU A 203 0.59 2.40 -10.69
C GLU A 203 0.26 3.02 -9.32
N LEU A 204 -0.46 2.27 -8.46
CA LEU A 204 -0.79 2.73 -7.11
C LEU A 204 0.46 3.01 -6.27
N ALA A 205 1.48 2.14 -6.32
CA ALA A 205 2.73 2.35 -5.63
C ALA A 205 3.47 3.59 -6.16
N THR A 206 3.60 3.73 -7.49
CA THR A 206 4.23 4.90 -8.12
C THR A 206 3.52 6.21 -7.74
N LYS A 207 2.19 6.23 -7.78
CA LYS A 207 1.42 7.43 -7.41
C LYS A 207 1.45 7.69 -5.90
N SER A 208 1.49 6.65 -5.07
CA SER A 208 1.70 6.78 -3.62
C SER A 208 3.03 7.47 -3.31
N ALA A 209 4.11 7.06 -3.98
CA ALA A 209 5.42 7.70 -3.83
C ALA A 209 5.40 9.19 -4.23
N ARG A 210 4.64 9.56 -5.27
CA ARG A 210 4.42 10.98 -5.65
C ARG A 210 3.64 11.74 -4.59
N VAL A 211 2.59 11.14 -4.02
CA VAL A 211 1.85 11.73 -2.89
C VAL A 211 2.78 11.96 -1.70
N ARG A 212 3.58 10.96 -1.31
CA ARG A 212 4.56 11.09 -0.22
C ARG A 212 5.55 12.22 -0.50
N SER A 213 6.10 12.28 -1.71
CA SER A 213 7.03 13.34 -2.11
C SER A 213 6.41 14.74 -1.99
N PHE A 214 5.18 14.91 -2.49
CA PHE A 214 4.42 16.17 -2.34
C PHE A 214 4.17 16.52 -0.87
N LEU A 215 3.75 15.54 -0.07
CA LEU A 215 3.45 15.75 1.35
C LEU A 215 4.70 16.14 2.15
N ASN A 216 5.83 15.51 1.84
CA ASN A 216 7.11 15.77 2.50
C ASN A 216 7.80 17.08 2.05
N SER A 217 7.36 17.68 0.94
CA SER A 217 7.94 18.90 0.39
C SER A 217 6.96 20.08 0.49
N GLU A 218 6.15 20.29 -0.54
CA GLU A 218 5.28 21.47 -0.68
C GLU A 218 4.26 21.59 0.45
N PHE A 219 3.62 20.49 0.82
CA PHE A 219 2.63 20.48 1.91
C PHE A 219 3.29 20.70 3.27
N ALA A 220 4.47 20.10 3.51
CA ALA A 220 5.23 20.30 4.74
C ALA A 220 5.58 21.79 4.93
N GLU A 221 6.06 22.45 3.88
CA GLU A 221 6.39 23.87 3.90
C GLU A 221 5.15 24.75 4.11
N HIS A 222 4.03 24.44 3.45
CA HIS A 222 2.77 25.14 3.68
C HIS A 222 2.30 25.00 5.12
N THR A 223 2.35 23.79 5.66
CA THR A 223 1.94 23.47 7.03
C THR A 223 2.80 24.18 8.07
N ARG A 224 4.14 24.15 7.92
CA ARG A 224 5.07 24.88 8.80
C ARG A 224 4.79 26.38 8.82
N ARG A 225 4.52 26.99 7.66
CA ARG A 225 4.13 28.40 7.58
C ARG A 225 2.81 28.69 8.30
N GLY A 226 1.82 27.81 8.12
CA GLY A 226 0.52 27.93 8.80
C GLY A 226 0.66 27.85 10.33
N ILE A 227 1.43 26.89 10.83
CA ILE A 227 1.72 26.72 12.26
C ILE A 227 2.46 27.93 12.81
N ALA A 228 3.54 28.37 12.15
CA ALA A 228 4.31 29.54 12.58
C ALA A 228 3.45 30.81 12.61
N ALA A 229 2.57 31.01 11.63
CA ALA A 229 1.64 32.13 11.60
C ALA A 229 0.61 32.06 12.74
N ALA A 230 0.10 30.87 13.06
CA ALA A 230 -0.83 30.66 14.16
C ALA A 230 -0.17 30.87 15.53
N ALA A 231 1.07 30.41 15.73
CA ALA A 231 1.85 30.62 16.95
C ALA A 231 2.08 32.13 17.21
N ARG A 232 2.51 32.89 16.19
CA ARG A 232 2.67 34.36 16.29
C ARG A 232 1.39 35.05 16.72
N LYS A 233 0.23 34.64 16.19
CA LYS A 233 -1.07 35.21 16.56
C LYS A 233 -1.45 34.93 18.02
N ARG A 234 -0.93 33.86 18.62
CA ARG A 234 -1.15 33.50 20.03
C ARG A 234 -0.07 34.05 20.98
N GLY A 235 0.98 34.69 20.45
CA GLY A 235 2.13 35.12 21.25
C GLY A 235 3.04 33.97 21.69
N GLU A 236 2.99 32.83 21.00
CA GLU A 236 3.85 31.67 21.23
C GLU A 236 5.11 31.75 20.35
N ASP A 237 6.18 31.06 20.77
CA ASP A 237 7.40 30.91 19.96
C ASP A 237 7.11 30.06 18.70
N PRO A 238 7.24 30.62 17.48
CA PRO A 238 7.00 29.88 16.25
C PRO A 238 7.97 28.72 16.04
N ASP A 239 9.21 28.84 16.52
CA ASP A 239 10.24 27.83 16.31
C ASP A 239 9.98 26.58 17.17
N ALA A 240 9.56 26.77 18.42
CA ALA A 240 9.07 25.70 19.28
C ALA A 240 7.81 25.02 18.71
N ALA A 241 6.92 25.76 18.06
CA ALA A 241 5.70 25.19 17.49
C ALA A 241 5.95 24.34 16.23
N ILE A 242 7.00 24.65 15.45
CA ILE A 242 7.39 23.86 14.28
C ILE A 242 8.35 22.72 14.62
N GLU A 243 8.86 22.68 15.84
CA GLU A 243 9.71 21.60 16.34
C GLU A 243 9.00 20.24 16.13
N GLN A 244 9.77 19.27 15.68
CA GLN A 244 9.27 17.94 15.33
C GLN A 244 9.35 17.02 16.53
N VAL A 245 8.28 16.26 16.79
CA VAL A 245 8.35 15.15 17.74
C VAL A 245 9.01 13.98 17.03
N PRO A 246 9.97 13.26 17.67
CA PRO A 246 10.51 12.03 17.12
C PRO A 246 9.38 11.04 16.76
N GLY A 247 9.62 10.22 15.73
CA GLY A 247 8.68 9.22 15.24
C GLY A 247 8.31 8.14 16.28
N PRO A 248 7.67 7.03 15.88
CA PRO A 248 7.07 6.07 16.80
C PRO A 248 8.07 5.62 17.88
N MET A 249 7.69 5.81 19.15
CA MET A 249 8.47 5.35 20.28
C MET A 249 8.28 3.84 20.43
N SER A 250 9.39 3.09 20.44
CA SER A 250 9.39 1.70 20.86
C SER A 250 9.40 1.64 22.38
N PHE A 251 8.39 1.01 22.97
CA PHE A 251 8.36 0.69 24.38
C PHE A 251 8.68 -0.80 24.54
N ASP A 252 9.85 -1.10 25.11
CA ASP A 252 10.20 -2.46 25.53
C ASP A 252 9.97 -2.55 27.04
N GLN A 253 8.96 -3.31 27.45
CA GLN A 253 8.69 -3.59 28.85
C GLN A 253 8.98 -5.08 29.08
N PRO A 254 10.07 -5.43 29.80
CA PRO A 254 10.35 -6.83 30.09
C PRO A 254 9.21 -7.43 30.90
N LEU A 255 8.62 -8.51 30.39
CA LEU A 255 7.67 -9.32 31.14
C LEU A 255 8.47 -10.10 32.19
N GLY A 256 8.43 -9.63 33.44
CA GLY A 256 8.94 -10.39 34.57
C GLY A 256 8.04 -11.61 34.80
N PHE A 257 8.51 -12.79 34.40
CA PHE A 257 8.01 -14.04 34.97
C PHE A 257 8.60 -14.14 36.39
N GLY A 258 7.95 -13.49 37.34
CA GLY A 258 8.27 -13.69 38.75
C GLY A 258 8.08 -15.17 39.11
N PRO A 259 8.87 -15.73 40.05
CA PRO A 259 8.58 -17.06 40.57
C PRO A 259 7.16 -17.06 41.12
N ASP A 260 6.34 -18.03 40.70
CA ASP A 260 4.98 -18.24 41.21
C ASP A 260 5.02 -18.14 42.75
N GLU A 261 4.45 -17.07 43.32
CA GLU A 261 4.18 -17.06 44.75
C GLU A 261 3.21 -18.22 44.99
N PRO A 262 3.56 -19.20 45.86
CA PRO A 262 2.66 -20.29 46.13
C PRO A 262 1.40 -19.72 46.78
N ASP A 263 0.27 -19.86 46.08
CA ASP A 263 -1.08 -19.53 46.55
C ASP A 263 -1.32 -20.19 47.92
N SER A 264 -1.09 -19.42 48.98
CA SER A 264 -1.23 -19.86 50.38
C SER A 264 -2.68 -19.74 50.89
N HIS A 265 -3.65 -19.67 49.97
CA HIS A 265 -5.07 -19.53 50.31
C HIS A 265 -5.91 -20.66 49.69
N LEU A 266 -5.68 -21.88 50.16
CA LEU A 266 -6.75 -22.87 50.24
C LEU A 266 -7.30 -22.86 51.67
N PRO A 267 -8.56 -22.46 51.90
CA PRO A 267 -9.21 -22.63 53.19
C PRO A 267 -9.45 -24.13 53.45
N GLY A 268 -9.12 -24.57 54.65
CA GLY A 268 -9.35 -25.93 55.14
C GLY A 268 -10.80 -26.22 55.51
#